data_AF-A0A3D5S245-F1
#
_entry.id   AF-A0A3D5S245-F1
#
_cell.length_a   1.000
_cell.length_b   1.000
_cell.length_c   1.000
_cell.angle_alpha   90.00
_cell.angle_beta   90.00
_cell.angle_gamma   90.00
#
_symmetry.space_group_name_H-M   'P 1'
#
loop_
_entity.id
_entity.type
_entity.pdbx_description
1 polymer ?
#
loop_
_entity_poly.entity_id
_entity_poly.type
_entity_poly.pdbx_seq_one_letter_code
_entity_poly.pdbx_strand_id
1 'polypeptide(L)' 'SEKILKYDYISSFSQLEDKPENRAIIAMKVSPTSTGTMLEIIQQGFESKETYEHSESNWKSVMEDMKKRVESNDWM' A
#
# COMPACT_ATOMS: atom_id res chain seq x y z
N SER A 1 -9.07 18.47 -1.34
CA SER A 1 -8.90 17.77 -2.64
C SER A 1 -8.20 16.45 -2.38
N GLU A 2 -8.37 15.47 -3.27
CA GLU A 2 -7.61 14.21 -3.23
C GLU A 2 -6.09 14.48 -3.32
N LYS A 3 -5.31 13.63 -2.65
CA LYS A 3 -3.84 13.59 -2.73
C LYS A 3 -3.44 12.19 -3.19
N ILE A 4 -2.47 12.12 -4.11
CA ILE A 4 -1.98 10.84 -4.65
C ILE A 4 -0.47 10.80 -4.50
N LEU A 5 0.03 9.72 -3.92
CA LEU A 5 1.44 9.33 -3.94
C LEU A 5 1.56 8.07 -4.79
N LYS A 6 2.47 8.08 -5.78
CA LYS A 6 2.71 6.93 -6.66
C LYS A 6 4.20 6.73 -6.82
N TYR A 7 4.65 5.48 -6.71
CA TYR A 7 6.06 5.11 -6.85
C TYR A 7 6.22 3.68 -7.33
N ASP A 8 7.38 3.41 -7.93
CA ASP A 8 7.80 2.07 -8.31
C ASP A 8 8.44 1.37 -7.10
N TYR A 9 8.23 0.07 -7.01
CA TYR A 9 8.64 -0.76 -5.88
C TYR A 9 9.15 -2.10 -6.36
N ILE A 10 10.31 -2.52 -5.85
CA ILE A 10 10.78 -3.90 -5.94
C ILE A 10 10.96 -4.43 -4.53
N SER A 11 10.43 -5.62 -4.27
CA SER A 11 10.61 -6.27 -2.98
C SER A 11 12.06 -6.69 -2.83
N SER A 12 12.67 -6.42 -1.67
CA SER A 12 13.98 -6.97 -1.32
C SER A 12 13.99 -8.50 -1.27
N PHE A 13 12.80 -9.13 -1.23
CA PHE A 13 12.63 -10.58 -1.25
C PHE A 13 12.39 -11.17 -2.66
N SER A 14 12.18 -10.36 -3.71
CA SER A 14 11.74 -10.88 -5.02
C SER A 14 12.80 -11.72 -5.74
N GLN A 15 14.07 -11.71 -5.30
CA GLN A 15 15.23 -12.29 -6.01
C GLN A 15 15.36 -11.80 -7.47
N LEU A 16 14.51 -10.88 -7.91
CA LEU A 16 14.52 -10.31 -9.24
C LEU A 16 15.58 -9.21 -9.32
N GLU A 17 16.14 -9.08 -10.50
CA GLU A 17 17.01 -7.95 -10.82
C GLU A 17 16.22 -6.65 -10.79
N ASP A 18 16.84 -5.57 -10.30
CA ASP A 18 16.22 -4.24 -10.28
C ASP A 18 16.17 -3.64 -11.69
N LYS A 19 15.16 -4.10 -12.44
CA LYS A 19 14.84 -3.68 -13.79
C LYS A 19 13.42 -3.11 -13.82
N PRO A 20 13.13 -2.12 -14.67
CA PRO A 20 11.80 -1.50 -14.76
C PRO A 20 10.66 -2.52 -14.95
N GLU A 21 10.90 -3.60 -15.69
CA GLU A 21 9.90 -4.63 -15.98
C GLU A 21 9.52 -5.47 -14.75
N ASN A 22 10.38 -5.50 -13.74
CA ASN A 22 10.21 -6.27 -12.50
C ASN A 22 9.63 -5.44 -11.35
N ARG A 23 9.40 -4.14 -11.58
CA ARG A 23 8.90 -3.24 -10.52
C ARG A 23 7.39 -3.27 -10.46
N ALA A 24 6.88 -3.50 -9.26
CA ALA A 24 5.50 -3.22 -8.93
C ALA A 24 5.27 -1.70 -8.87
N ILE A 25 4.03 -1.31 -9.09
CA ILE A 25 3.59 0.09 -8.92
C ILE A 25 2.71 0.14 -7.69
N ILE A 26 3.04 1.01 -6.73
CA ILE A 26 2.20 1.30 -5.58
C ILE A 26 1.64 2.72 -5.71
N ALA A 27 0.34 2.86 -5.54
CA ALA A 27 -0.35 4.14 -5.47
C ALA A 27 -1.18 4.23 -4.19
N MET A 28 -1.01 5.33 -3.46
CA MET A 28 -1.78 5.66 -2.27
C MET A 28 -2.62 6.90 -2.58
N LYS A 29 -3.94 6.79 -2.46
CA LYS A 29 -4.86 7.90 -2.62
C LYS A 29 -5.49 8.25 -1.29
N VAL A 30 -5.40 9.51 -0.92
CA VAL A 30 -5.96 10.06 0.31
C VAL A 30 -7.02 11.07 -0.06
N SER A 31 -8.25 10.86 0.40
CA SER A 31 -9.36 11.75 0.14
C SER A 31 -10.16 12.02 1.42
N PRO A 32 -10.66 13.25 1.63
CA PRO A 32 -11.55 13.52 2.75
C PRO A 32 -12.90 12.83 2.53
N THR A 33 -13.50 12.34 3.62
CA THR A 33 -14.89 11.87 3.65
C THR A 33 -15.71 12.76 4.59
N SER A 34 -17.02 12.49 4.72
CA SER A 34 -17.88 13.25 5.65
C SER A 34 -17.50 13.05 7.13
N THR A 35 -16.89 11.92 7.47
CA THR A 35 -16.59 11.53 8.86
C THR A 35 -15.11 11.26 9.12
N GLY A 36 -14.23 11.48 8.14
CA GLY A 36 -12.81 11.22 8.29
C GLY A 36 -12.03 11.29 6.98
N THR A 37 -11.11 10.35 6.80
CA THR A 37 -10.25 10.25 5.63
C THR A 37 -10.32 8.84 5.06
N MET A 38 -10.47 8.72 3.75
CA MET A 38 -10.32 7.46 3.03
C MET A 38 -8.89 7.37 2.50
N LEU A 39 -8.21 6.27 2.84
CA LEU A 39 -6.95 5.88 2.22
C LEU A 39 -7.20 4.62 1.38
N GLU A 40 -6.96 4.73 0.07
CA GLU A 40 -6.97 3.61 -0.86
C GLU A 40 -5.52 3.29 -1.26
N ILE A 41 -5.13 2.02 -1.13
CA ILE A 41 -3.83 1.52 -1.61
C ILE A 41 -4.08 0.61 -2.81
N ILE A 42 -3.44 0.93 -3.93
CA ILE A 42 -3.47 0.14 -5.15
C ILE A 42 -2.06 -0.35 -5.42
N GLN A 43 -1.92 -1.65 -5.64
CA GLN A 43 -0.67 -2.25 -6.09
C GLN A 43 -0.88 -3.04 -7.37
N GLN A 44 0.04 -2.90 -8.31
CA GLN A 44 0.03 -3.56 -9.61
C GLN A 44 1.42 -4.16 -9.91
N GLY A 45 1.48 -5.11 -10.84
CA GLY A 45 2.75 -5.75 -11.25
C GLY A 45 3.13 -6.97 -10.41
N PHE A 46 2.13 -7.76 -9.98
CA PHE A 46 2.40 -9.03 -9.29
C PHE A 46 2.86 -10.11 -10.28
N GLU A 47 3.89 -10.85 -9.91
CA GLU A 47 4.44 -11.95 -10.70
C GLU A 47 3.52 -13.18 -10.70
N SER A 48 2.76 -13.36 -9.61
CA SER A 48 1.91 -14.51 -9.39
C SER A 48 0.72 -14.20 -8.49
N LYS A 49 -0.25 -15.10 -8.44
CA LYS A 49 -1.37 -15.01 -7.50
C LYS A 49 -0.91 -15.10 -6.04
N GLU A 50 0.09 -15.93 -5.76
CA GLU A 50 0.64 -16.08 -4.41
C GLU A 50 1.28 -14.77 -3.91
N THR A 51 2.06 -14.10 -4.75
CA THR A 51 2.65 -12.79 -4.41
C THR A 51 1.59 -11.70 -4.22
N TYR A 52 0.49 -11.75 -4.99
CA TYR A 52 -0.70 -10.92 -4.74
C TYR A 52 -1.30 -11.17 -3.35
N GLU A 53 -1.62 -12.43 -3.02
CA GLU A 53 -2.29 -12.79 -1.76
C GLU A 53 -1.44 -12.43 -0.53
N HIS A 54 -0.13 -12.67 -0.60
CA HIS A 54 0.79 -12.24 0.45
C HIS A 54 0.80 -10.71 0.62
N SER A 55 0.83 -9.97 -0.49
CA SER A 55 0.83 -8.51 -0.45
C SER A 55 -0.48 -7.94 0.06
N GLU A 56 -1.62 -8.53 -0.33
CA GLU A 56 -2.95 -8.16 0.15
C GLU A 56 -3.07 -8.36 1.67
N SER A 57 -2.64 -9.52 2.17
CA SER A 57 -2.61 -9.81 3.61
C SER A 57 -1.72 -8.83 4.39
N ASN A 58 -0.53 -8.52 3.87
CA ASN A 58 0.37 -7.55 4.48
C ASN A 58 -0.25 -6.15 4.52
N TRP A 59 -0.82 -5.67 3.40
CA TRP A 59 -1.46 -4.35 3.38
C TRP A 59 -2.65 -4.28 4.33
N LYS A 60 -3.44 -5.34 4.44
CA LYS A 60 -4.54 -5.40 5.41
C LYS A 60 -4.01 -5.21 6.84
N SER A 61 -2.96 -5.94 7.23
CA SER A 61 -2.36 -5.80 8.57
C SER A 61 -1.82 -4.39 8.81
N VAL A 62 -1.10 -3.82 7.84
CA VAL A 62 -0.56 -2.45 7.94
C VAL A 62 -1.68 -1.43 8.12
N MET A 63 -2.74 -1.54 7.32
CA MET A 63 -3.89 -0.62 7.35
C MET A 63 -4.66 -0.73 8.67
N GLU A 64 -4.85 -1.95 9.18
CA GLU A 64 -5.50 -2.17 10.48
C GLU A 64 -4.72 -1.54 11.64
N ASP A 65 -3.40 -1.74 11.68
CA ASP A 65 -2.58 -1.18 12.75
C ASP A 65 -2.39 0.33 12.63
N MET A 66 -2.28 0.85 11.41
CA MET A 66 -2.28 2.28 11.18
C MET A 66 -3.60 2.91 11.64
N LYS A 67 -4.75 2.33 11.25
CA LYS A 67 -6.08 2.80 11.67
C LYS A 67 -6.20 2.87 13.19
N LYS A 68 -5.81 1.80 13.89
CA LYS A 68 -5.81 1.76 15.37
C LYS A 68 -5.03 2.93 15.94
N ARG A 69 -3.79 3.13 15.48
CA ARG A 69 -2.89 4.18 15.99
C ARG A 69 -3.43 5.58 15.71
N VAL A 70 -3.78 5.88 14.46
CA VAL A 70 -4.15 7.25 14.05
C VAL A 70 -5.51 7.67 14.60
N GLU A 71 -6.44 6.72 14.78
CA GLU A 71 -7.78 7.02 15.29
C GLU A 71 -7.87 6.99 16.82
N SER A 72 -7.00 6.24 17.52
CA SER A 72 -6.96 6.26 18.99
C SER A 72 -6.24 7.48 19.57
N ASN A 73 -5.58 8.29 18.73
CA ASN A 73 -4.63 9.33 19.13
C ASN A 73 -3.41 8.80 19.93
N ASP A 74 -3.12 7.49 19.92
CA ASP A 74 -1.93 6.89 20.58
C ASP A 74 -0.59 7.26 19.91
N TRP A 75 -0.58 8.28 19.06
CA TRP A 75 0.59 8.83 18.38
C TRP A 75 0.95 10.24 18.89
N MET A 76 0.19 10.76 19.86
CA MET A 76 0.44 12.00 20.62
C MET A 76 0.74 11.68 22.09
#